data_AF-A0A2Z5X4P2-F1
#
_entry.id   AF-A0A2Z5X4P2-F1
#
_cell.length_a   1.000
_cell.length_b   1.000
_cell.length_c   1.000
_cell.angle_alpha   90.00
_cell.angle_beta   90.00
_cell.angle_gamma   90.00
#
_symmetry.space_group_name_H-M   'P 1'
#
loop_
_entity.id
_entity.type
_entity.pdbx_description
1 polymer ?
#
loop_
_entity_poly.entity_id
_entity_poly.type
_entity_poly.pdbx_seq_one_letter_code
_entity_poly.pdbx_strand_id
1 'polypeptide(L)'
;MIVWVFAGGGQSEISGLLPYLRREFPNCDFQRVTPVSNKEGIKPNKLGVKPKTDRASQGLTGKSLLKEIEERLNHKFRLNDPMCDLILIFDDLDYPPQGINEPNEFSQQKSQEFVDLLNQVWKNNPNIPPVNHIIGFAKPELESWVIADWDQTLARDPDFRDKCKAMQHWLVTDR
;
A
#
# COMPACT_ATOMS: atom_id res chain seq x y z
N MET A 1 -8.13 16.77 -15.67
CA MET A 1 -8.78 15.74 -14.85
C MET A 1 -8.05 15.63 -13.52
N ILE A 2 -8.71 15.83 -12.39
CA ILE A 2 -8.11 15.72 -11.05
C ILE A 2 -8.18 14.25 -10.62
N VAL A 3 -7.04 13.68 -10.26
CA VAL A 3 -6.94 12.27 -9.87
C VAL A 3 -6.38 12.17 -8.46
N TRP A 4 -7.16 11.61 -7.54
CA TRP A 4 -6.69 11.36 -6.18
C TRP A 4 -5.99 10.01 -6.11
N VAL A 5 -4.73 10.03 -5.67
CA VAL A 5 -3.89 8.84 -5.58
C VAL A 5 -3.69 8.45 -4.12
N PHE A 6 -4.14 7.24 -3.80
CA PHE A 6 -3.85 6.53 -2.56
C PHE A 6 -2.84 5.43 -2.86
N ALA A 7 -1.74 5.40 -2.12
CA ALA A 7 -0.74 4.37 -2.27
C ALA A 7 -0.19 3.96 -0.91
N GLY A 8 -0.06 2.65 -0.71
CA GLY A 8 0.39 2.02 0.54
C GLY A 8 1.91 1.96 0.73
N GLY A 9 2.68 2.05 -0.36
CA GLY A 9 4.13 1.99 -0.34
C GLY A 9 4.81 3.09 0.52
N GLY A 10 6.09 2.89 0.83
CA GLY A 10 6.91 3.89 1.52
C GLY A 10 7.10 5.18 0.70
N GLN A 11 7.64 6.26 1.31
CA GLN A 11 7.93 7.51 0.58
C GLN A 11 8.79 7.27 -0.64
N SER A 12 9.81 6.44 -0.50
CA SER A 12 10.78 6.16 -1.56
C SER A 12 10.10 5.56 -2.79
N GLU A 13 9.16 4.63 -2.59
CA GLU A 13 8.43 3.96 -3.68
C GLU A 13 7.46 4.93 -4.36
N ILE A 14 6.68 5.69 -3.58
CA ILE A 14 5.66 6.59 -4.13
C ILE A 14 6.30 7.86 -4.73
N SER A 15 7.53 8.20 -4.34
CA SER A 15 8.27 9.34 -4.88
C SER A 15 8.50 9.23 -6.39
N GLY A 16 8.63 8.01 -6.93
CA GLY A 16 8.76 7.76 -8.36
C GLY A 16 7.43 7.67 -9.11
N LEU A 17 6.37 7.22 -8.43
CA LEU A 17 5.06 6.97 -9.02
C LEU A 17 4.39 8.24 -9.58
N LEU A 18 4.33 9.31 -8.80
CA LEU A 18 3.64 10.54 -9.23
C LEU A 18 4.37 11.25 -10.39
N PRO A 19 5.71 11.41 -10.39
CA PRO A 19 6.42 11.92 -11.56
C PRO A 19 6.17 11.08 -12.82
N TYR A 20 6.16 9.75 -12.70
CA TYR A 20 5.85 8.87 -13.82
C TYR A 20 4.43 9.14 -14.35
N LEU A 21 3.40 9.10 -13.49
CA LEU A 21 2.02 9.32 -13.90
C LEU A 21 1.82 10.69 -14.57
N ARG A 22 2.43 11.75 -14.03
CA ARG A 22 2.36 13.10 -14.60
C ARG A 22 3.04 13.21 -15.96
N ARG A 23 4.11 12.43 -16.18
CA ARG A 23 4.80 12.39 -17.48
C ARG A 23 3.97 11.67 -18.54
N GLU A 24 3.41 10.51 -18.20
CA GLU A 24 2.64 9.69 -19.15
C GLU A 24 1.24 10.25 -19.42
N PHE A 25 0.64 10.93 -18.44
CA PHE A 25 -0.71 11.49 -18.54
C PHE A 25 -0.71 13.00 -18.22
N PRO A 26 -0.15 13.85 -19.10
CA PRO A 26 0.08 15.28 -18.82
C PRO A 26 -1.22 16.10 -18.65
N ASN A 27 -2.36 15.59 -19.12
CA ASN A 27 -3.67 16.23 -18.96
C ASN A 27 -4.37 15.89 -17.63
N CYS A 28 -3.70 15.11 -16.77
CA CYS A 28 -4.20 14.69 -15.47
C CYS A 28 -3.40 15.35 -14.35
N ASP A 29 -4.11 15.94 -13.38
CA ASP A 29 -3.52 16.46 -12.16
C ASP A 29 -3.58 15.37 -11.07
N PHE A 30 -2.48 14.63 -10.92
CA PHE A 30 -2.36 13.60 -9.89
C PHE A 30 -2.02 14.24 -8.54
N GLN A 31 -2.94 14.12 -7.60
CA GLN A 31 -2.82 14.59 -6.23
C GLN A 31 -2.70 13.41 -5.28
N ARG A 32 -1.59 13.35 -4.55
CA ARG A 32 -1.42 12.33 -3.51
C ARG A 32 -2.29 12.66 -2.31
N VAL A 33 -3.08 11.69 -1.86
CA VAL A 33 -3.99 11.86 -0.71
C VAL A 33 -3.53 11.08 0.52
N THR A 34 -2.80 9.95 0.35
CA THR A 34 -2.18 9.27 1.49
C THR A 34 -1.02 10.11 2.06
N PRO A 35 -0.88 10.20 3.39
CA PRO A 35 0.36 10.70 3.96
C PRO A 35 1.45 9.67 3.66
N VAL A 36 2.67 10.14 3.46
CA VAL A 36 3.64 9.70 4.45
C VAL A 36 4.28 10.92 5.06
N SER A 37 4.44 10.86 6.37
CA SER A 37 5.07 11.89 7.19
C SER A 37 6.31 12.45 6.48
N ASN A 38 6.33 13.76 6.25
CA ASN A 38 7.58 14.46 5.96
C ASN A 38 8.42 14.35 7.24
N LYS A 39 9.41 13.45 7.28
CA LYS A 39 10.54 13.66 8.19
C LYS A 39 11.65 14.37 7.43
N GLU A 40 12.08 15.50 7.96
CA GLU A 40 13.46 15.96 7.77
C GLU A 40 14.38 14.78 8.09
N GLY A 41 15.30 14.44 7.18
CA GLY A 41 16.25 13.35 7.40
C GLY A 41 16.99 13.49 8.73
N ILE A 42 17.49 12.38 9.27
CA ILE A 42 18.27 12.38 10.52
C ILE A 42 19.42 13.37 10.34
N LYS A 43 19.36 14.51 11.05
CA LYS A 43 20.45 15.50 11.04
C LYS A 43 21.71 14.78 11.57
N PRO A 44 22.87 14.88 10.89
CA PRO A 44 24.09 14.12 11.22
C PRO A 44 24.53 14.20 12.69
N ASN A 45 24.15 15.27 13.41
CA ASN A 45 24.50 15.51 14.81
C ASN A 45 23.53 14.90 15.85
N LYS A 46 22.62 13.98 15.47
CA LYS A 46 21.76 13.24 16.42
C LYS A 46 22.09 11.74 16.50
N LEU A 47 23.37 11.40 16.38
CA LEU A 47 23.94 10.08 16.67
C LEU A 47 23.79 9.76 18.17
N GLY A 48 22.68 9.15 18.57
CA GLY A 48 22.43 8.76 19.97
C GLY A 48 20.96 8.75 20.36
N VAL A 49 20.10 9.39 19.58
CA VAL A 49 18.64 9.25 19.75
C VAL A 49 18.25 7.96 19.05
N LYS A 50 17.85 6.92 19.81
CA LYS A 50 17.22 5.72 19.25
C LYS A 50 16.17 6.20 18.24
N PRO A 51 16.21 5.79 16.96
CA PRO A 51 15.17 6.18 16.03
C PRO A 51 13.87 5.75 16.69
N LYS A 52 12.97 6.71 16.92
CA LYS A 52 11.61 6.33 17.29
C LYS A 52 11.16 5.41 16.16
N THR A 53 11.00 4.12 16.48
CA THR A 53 10.35 3.14 15.61
C THR A 53 8.88 3.51 15.56
N ASP A 54 8.61 4.66 14.97
CA ASP A 54 7.28 5.18 14.77
C ASP A 54 6.71 4.37 13.60
N ARG A 55 5.53 3.81 13.80
CA ARG A 55 4.68 3.17 12.77
C ARG A 55 4.59 3.97 11.45
N ALA A 56 4.95 5.26 11.48
CA ALA A 56 5.05 6.18 10.35
C ALA A 56 6.17 5.88 9.32
N SER A 57 7.05 4.91 9.58
CA SER A 57 8.09 4.45 8.64
C SER A 57 7.72 3.17 7.88
N GLN A 58 6.66 2.49 8.30
CA GLN A 58 6.15 1.30 7.65
C GLN A 58 5.14 1.74 6.58
N GLY A 59 5.22 1.16 5.38
CA GLY A 59 4.15 1.29 4.39
C GLY A 59 2.80 0.94 5.02
N LEU A 60 1.74 1.62 4.58
CA LEU A 60 0.38 1.28 4.98
C LEU A 60 -0.15 0.28 3.95
N THR A 61 -0.15 -1.02 4.27
CA THR A 61 -0.76 -2.05 3.40
C THR A 61 -2.11 -2.53 3.96
N GLY A 62 -2.98 -3.02 3.08
CA GLY A 62 -4.23 -3.69 3.43
C GLY A 62 -5.14 -2.88 4.38
N LYS A 63 -5.44 -3.44 5.57
CA LYS A 63 -6.39 -2.84 6.55
C LYS A 63 -6.00 -1.43 6.99
N SER A 64 -4.71 -1.14 7.05
CA SER A 64 -4.22 0.18 7.45
C SER A 64 -4.43 1.23 6.35
N LEU A 65 -4.27 0.83 5.08
CA LEU A 65 -4.57 1.67 3.93
C LEU A 65 -6.08 1.95 3.81
N LEU A 66 -6.92 0.93 4.03
CA LEU A 66 -8.38 1.10 4.06
C LEU A 66 -8.80 2.19 5.05
N LYS A 67 -8.30 2.11 6.28
CA LYS A 67 -8.61 3.11 7.32
C LYS A 67 -8.15 4.52 6.92
N GLU A 68 -6.95 4.64 6.35
CA GLU A 68 -6.43 5.94 5.90
C GLU A 68 -7.27 6.53 4.76
N ILE A 69 -7.70 5.70 3.79
CA ILE A 69 -8.59 6.13 2.71
C ILE A 69 -9.89 6.71 3.29
N GLU A 70 -10.52 6.00 4.21
CA GLU A 70 -11.74 6.46 4.88
C GLU A 70 -11.55 7.79 5.59
N GLU A 71 -10.51 7.92 6.41
CA GLU A 71 -10.23 9.15 7.17
C GLU A 71 -9.99 10.34 6.24
N ARG A 72 -9.22 10.13 5.17
CA ARG A 72 -8.85 11.19 4.21
C ARG A 72 -10.01 11.64 3.35
N LEU A 73 -10.82 10.71 2.83
CA LEU A 73 -12.00 11.04 2.04
C LEU A 73 -12.98 11.85 2.89
N ASN A 74 -13.31 11.36 4.09
CA ASN A 74 -14.19 12.08 5.01
C ASN A 74 -13.64 13.46 5.38
N HIS A 75 -12.32 13.61 5.56
CA HIS A 75 -11.70 14.90 5.83
C HIS A 75 -11.84 15.87 4.64
N LYS A 76 -11.53 15.43 3.41
CA LYS A 76 -11.68 16.24 2.20
C LYS A 76 -13.13 16.67 1.96
N PHE A 77 -14.07 15.76 2.21
CA PHE A 77 -15.50 16.00 2.11
C PHE A 77 -15.96 17.09 3.09
N ARG A 78 -15.48 17.06 4.35
CA ARG A 78 -15.80 18.09 5.35
C ARG A 78 -15.25 19.47 4.99
N LEU A 79 -14.10 19.53 4.32
CA LEU A 79 -13.47 20.78 3.92
C LEU A 79 -14.05 21.39 2.64
N ASN A 80 -14.98 20.69 1.96
CA ASN A 80 -15.46 21.07 0.63
C ASN A 80 -14.31 21.29 -0.36
N ASP A 81 -13.26 20.46 -0.27
CA ASP A 81 -12.18 20.47 -1.26
C ASP A 81 -12.75 20.22 -2.68
N PRO A 82 -12.13 20.78 -3.73
CA PRO A 82 -12.48 20.44 -5.11
C PRO A 82 -12.47 18.92 -5.31
N MET A 83 -13.57 18.39 -5.83
CA MET A 83 -13.71 16.95 -6.07
C MET A 83 -12.77 16.44 -7.15
N CYS A 84 -12.32 15.20 -6.99
CA CYS A 84 -11.62 14.48 -8.04
C CYS A 84 -12.59 13.91 -9.08
N ASP A 85 -12.06 13.65 -10.27
CA ASP A 85 -12.76 12.94 -11.35
C ASP A 85 -12.52 11.42 -11.25
N LEU A 86 -11.44 10.99 -10.58
CA LEU A 86 -11.02 9.60 -10.46
C LEU A 86 -10.23 9.37 -9.17
N ILE A 87 -10.46 8.22 -8.52
CA ILE A 87 -9.62 7.70 -7.45
C ILE A 87 -8.73 6.57 -7.98
N LEU A 88 -7.42 6.66 -7.73
CA LEU A 88 -6.47 5.58 -7.95
C LEU A 88 -5.99 5.04 -6.61
N ILE A 89 -6.08 3.73 -6.42
CA ILE A 89 -5.60 3.03 -5.22
C ILE A 89 -4.51 2.05 -5.63
N PHE A 90 -3.33 2.17 -5.04
CA PHE A 90 -2.23 1.22 -5.18
C PHE A 90 -1.93 0.56 -3.83
N ASP A 91 -2.05 -0.76 -3.76
CA ASP A 91 -1.70 -1.53 -2.56
C ASP A 91 -0.59 -2.52 -2.91
N ASP A 92 0.36 -2.66 -1.99
CA ASP A 92 1.34 -3.74 -2.06
C ASP A 92 0.63 -5.00 -1.58
N LEU A 93 0.26 -5.86 -2.53
CA LEU A 93 -0.56 -7.02 -2.23
C LEU A 93 0.31 -8.05 -1.52
N ASP A 94 0.27 -8.02 -0.19
CA ASP A 94 0.92 -9.01 0.67
C ASP A 94 0.53 -10.45 0.24
N TYR A 95 1.44 -11.41 0.42
CA TYR A 95 1.20 -12.79 0.00
C TYR A 95 -0.10 -13.36 0.60
N PRO A 96 -0.90 -14.14 -0.16
CA PRO A 96 -2.15 -14.69 0.33
C PRO A 96 -1.96 -15.55 1.59
N PRO A 97 -2.91 -15.52 2.55
CA PRO A 97 -2.91 -16.44 3.68
C PRO A 97 -2.98 -17.90 3.22
N GLN A 98 -2.51 -18.83 4.06
CA GLN A 98 -2.53 -20.27 3.76
C GLN A 98 -3.94 -20.73 3.37
N GLY A 99 -4.03 -21.49 2.27
CA GLY A 99 -5.29 -22.05 1.76
C GLY A 99 -5.85 -21.35 0.51
N ILE A 100 -5.28 -20.21 0.09
CA ILE A 100 -5.58 -19.61 -1.22
C ILE A 100 -4.48 -20.03 -2.20
N ASN A 101 -4.82 -20.93 -3.12
CA ASN A 101 -3.89 -21.43 -4.12
C ASN A 101 -3.82 -20.55 -5.36
N GLU A 102 -4.80 -19.66 -5.55
CA GLU A 102 -4.95 -18.82 -6.74
C GLU A 102 -4.77 -17.32 -6.41
N PRO A 103 -3.67 -16.67 -6.86
CA PRO A 103 -3.40 -15.25 -6.61
C PRO A 103 -4.51 -14.30 -7.11
N ASN A 104 -5.27 -14.71 -8.13
CA ASN A 104 -6.38 -13.94 -8.67
C ASN A 104 -7.59 -13.88 -7.73
N GLU A 105 -7.84 -14.93 -6.95
CA GLU A 105 -8.95 -14.96 -5.99
C GLU A 105 -8.67 -14.01 -4.82
N PHE A 106 -7.43 -13.99 -4.33
CA PHE A 106 -7.03 -13.09 -3.25
C PHE A 106 -7.08 -11.61 -3.67
N SER A 107 -6.59 -11.28 -4.87
CA SER A 107 -6.65 -9.90 -5.38
C SER A 107 -8.09 -9.43 -5.64
N GLN A 108 -8.99 -10.32 -6.05
CA GLN A 108 -10.43 -10.02 -6.15
C GLN A 108 -11.04 -9.76 -4.78
N GLN A 109 -10.76 -10.61 -3.79
CA GLN A 109 -11.23 -10.41 -2.42
C GLN A 109 -10.74 -9.07 -1.85
N LYS A 110 -9.45 -8.75 -2.05
CA LYS A 110 -8.89 -7.47 -1.64
C LYS A 110 -9.49 -6.28 -2.37
N SER A 111 -9.72 -6.40 -3.68
CA SER A 111 -10.44 -5.36 -4.43
C SER A 111 -11.81 -5.10 -3.83
N GLN A 112 -12.54 -6.17 -3.48
CA GLN A 112 -13.87 -6.04 -2.90
C GLN A 112 -13.84 -5.31 -1.55
N GLU A 113 -12.82 -5.54 -0.70
CA GLU A 113 -12.65 -4.79 0.56
C GLU A 113 -12.53 -3.27 0.31
N PHE A 114 -11.78 -2.84 -0.71
CA PHE A 114 -11.69 -1.42 -1.09
C PHE A 114 -13.00 -0.88 -1.65
N VAL A 115 -13.68 -1.65 -2.52
CA VAL A 115 -14.98 -1.26 -3.09
C VAL A 115 -16.03 -1.08 -2.00
N ASP A 116 -16.10 -2.01 -1.05
CA ASP A 116 -17.05 -1.97 0.07
C ASP A 116 -16.81 -0.76 0.96
N LEU A 117 -15.55 -0.46 1.27
CA LEU A 117 -15.16 0.74 2.01
C LEU A 117 -15.61 2.01 1.29
N LEU A 118 -15.31 2.12 0.01
CA LEU A 118 -15.71 3.25 -0.82
C LEU A 118 -17.24 3.43 -0.80
N ASN A 119 -17.98 2.35 -1.05
CA ASN A 119 -19.45 2.36 -0.99
C ASN A 119 -19.97 2.82 0.38
N GLN A 120 -19.35 2.37 1.47
CA GLN A 120 -19.70 2.80 2.82
C GLN A 120 -19.43 4.30 3.04
N VAL A 121 -18.27 4.79 2.59
CA VAL A 121 -17.91 6.21 2.67
C VAL A 121 -18.94 7.07 1.94
N TRP A 122 -19.34 6.71 0.71
CA TRP A 122 -20.37 7.45 -0.03
C TRP A 122 -21.76 7.32 0.59
N LYS A 123 -22.14 6.15 1.10
CA LYS A 123 -23.40 5.96 1.82
C LYS A 123 -23.51 6.89 3.04
N ASN A 124 -22.40 7.13 3.73
CA ASN A 124 -22.34 8.03 4.89
C ASN A 124 -22.31 9.52 4.48
N ASN A 125 -22.07 9.84 3.21
CA ASN A 125 -21.97 11.19 2.68
C ASN A 125 -22.88 11.38 1.45
N PRO A 126 -24.22 11.29 1.61
CA PRO A 126 -25.16 11.20 0.48
C PRO A 126 -25.23 12.45 -0.40
N ASN A 127 -24.74 13.59 0.08
CA ASN A 127 -24.69 14.85 -0.69
C ASN A 127 -23.51 14.90 -1.65
N ILE A 128 -22.64 13.89 -1.64
CA ILE A 128 -21.43 13.83 -2.44
C ILE A 128 -21.62 12.78 -3.53
N PRO A 129 -21.48 13.13 -4.81
CA PRO A 129 -21.61 12.16 -5.89
C PRO A 129 -20.49 11.10 -5.83
N PRO A 130 -20.80 9.83 -6.13
CA PRO A 130 -19.79 8.79 -6.28
C PRO A 130 -18.84 9.09 -7.42
N VAL A 131 -17.56 8.75 -7.23
CA VAL A 131 -16.49 8.95 -8.21
C VAL A 131 -15.98 7.59 -8.68
N ASN A 132 -15.59 7.51 -9.94
CA ASN A 132 -14.96 6.30 -10.49
C ASN A 132 -13.66 5.99 -9.73
N HIS A 133 -13.31 4.71 -9.67
CA HIS A 133 -12.09 4.26 -9.02
C HIS A 133 -11.41 3.14 -9.82
N ILE A 134 -10.07 3.09 -9.71
CA ILE A 134 -9.25 1.99 -10.22
C ILE A 134 -8.36 1.53 -9.06
N ILE A 135 -8.32 0.22 -8.85
CA ILE A 135 -7.50 -0.44 -7.83
C ILE A 135 -6.41 -1.23 -8.56
N GLY A 136 -5.15 -0.93 -8.25
CA GLY A 136 -3.99 -1.63 -8.77
C GLY A 136 -3.22 -2.30 -7.63
N PHE A 137 -2.81 -3.54 -7.85
CA PHE A 137 -1.96 -4.27 -6.92
C PHE A 137 -0.55 -4.36 -7.47
N ALA A 138 0.44 -4.06 -6.63
CA ALA A 138 1.82 -4.40 -6.95
C ALA A 138 1.96 -5.92 -6.94
N LYS A 139 2.62 -6.46 -7.96
CA LYS A 139 3.03 -7.86 -7.98
C LYS A 139 4.43 -7.92 -7.37
N PRO A 140 4.71 -8.83 -6.41
CA PRO A 140 6.06 -9.00 -5.88
C PRO A 140 6.99 -9.49 -7.00
N GLU A 141 7.85 -8.62 -7.53
CA GLU A 141 8.76 -8.95 -8.63
C GLU A 141 10.05 -9.58 -8.11
N LEU A 142 10.72 -8.96 -7.14
CA LEU A 142 12.00 -9.44 -6.63
C LEU A 142 11.87 -10.72 -5.81
N GLU A 143 10.84 -10.82 -4.96
CA GLU A 143 10.58 -12.00 -4.15
C GLU A 143 10.24 -13.19 -5.05
N SER A 144 9.52 -12.97 -6.15
CA SER A 144 9.22 -14.02 -7.12
C SER A 144 10.47 -14.56 -7.79
N TRP A 145 11.47 -13.71 -8.08
CA TRP A 145 12.73 -14.13 -8.70
C TRP A 145 13.61 -14.88 -7.70
N VAL A 146 13.67 -14.39 -6.45
CA VAL A 146 14.38 -15.05 -5.35
C VAL A 146 13.73 -16.40 -5.02
N ILE A 147 12.40 -16.49 -5.04
CA ILE A 147 11.67 -17.75 -4.85
C ILE A 147 11.88 -18.72 -6.02
N ALA A 148 11.87 -18.22 -7.26
CA ALA A 148 12.07 -19.04 -8.45
C ALA A 148 13.46 -19.69 -8.49
N ASP A 149 14.48 -19.01 -7.95
CA ASP A 149 15.85 -19.51 -7.86
C ASP A 149 16.26 -19.94 -6.44
N TRP A 150 15.26 -20.13 -5.56
CA TRP A 150 15.46 -20.30 -4.12
C TRP A 150 16.36 -21.48 -3.78
N ASP A 151 16.12 -22.62 -4.43
CA ASP A 151 16.88 -23.86 -4.23
C ASP A 151 18.31 -23.79 -4.76
N GLN A 152 18.60 -22.89 -5.70
CA GLN A 152 19.96 -22.73 -6.26
C GLN A 152 20.74 -21.59 -5.60
N THR A 153 20.07 -20.72 -4.84
CA THR A 153 20.67 -19.57 -4.16
C THR A 153 20.66 -19.72 -2.64
N LEU A 154 19.75 -19.02 -1.95
CA LEU A 154 19.74 -18.86 -0.50
C LEU A 154 19.37 -20.16 0.23
N ALA A 155 18.47 -20.97 -0.32
CA ALA A 155 18.07 -22.22 0.31
C ALA A 155 19.03 -23.37 0.04
N ARG A 156 20.08 -23.17 -0.77
CA ARG A 156 21.17 -24.15 -0.92
C ARG A 156 21.94 -24.34 0.38
N ASP A 157 22.02 -23.30 1.21
CA ASP A 157 22.61 -23.37 2.54
C ASP A 157 21.62 -24.05 3.53
N PRO A 158 21.99 -25.22 4.10
CA PRO A 158 21.15 -25.94 5.06
C PRO A 158 20.80 -25.11 6.30
N ASP A 159 21.74 -24.32 6.82
CA ASP A 159 21.53 -23.52 8.04
C ASP A 159 20.51 -22.41 7.79
N PHE A 160 20.55 -21.82 6.60
CA PHE A 160 19.59 -20.80 6.19
C PHE A 160 18.20 -21.41 5.98
N ARG A 161 18.13 -22.58 5.33
CA ARG A 161 16.88 -23.32 5.10
C ARG A 161 16.17 -23.67 6.40
N ASP A 162 16.91 -24.11 7.42
CA ASP A 162 16.33 -24.47 8.72
C ASP A 162 15.88 -23.23 9.51
N LYS A 163 16.61 -22.11 9.41
CA LYS A 163 16.14 -20.82 9.96
C LYS A 163 14.88 -20.33 9.26
N CYS A 164 14.76 -20.48 7.94
CA CYS A 164 13.54 -20.13 7.21
C CYS A 164 12.34 -20.95 7.68
N LYS A 165 12.49 -22.27 7.87
CA LYS A 165 11.42 -23.13 8.41
C LYS A 165 11.02 -22.72 9.82
N ALA A 166 11.99 -22.40 10.68
CA ALA A 166 11.72 -21.90 12.03
C ALA A 166 10.95 -20.58 12.00
N MET A 167 11.32 -19.66 11.11
CA MET A 167 10.63 -18.38 10.93
C MET A 167 9.21 -18.54 10.36
N GLN A 168 9.02 -19.44 9.38
CA GLN A 168 7.70 -19.78 8.85
C GLN A 168 6.79 -20.35 9.93
N HIS A 169 7.30 -21.28 10.75
CA HIS A 169 6.56 -21.81 11.88
C HIS A 169 6.19 -20.71 12.87
N TRP A 170 7.14 -19.84 13.23
CA TRP A 170 6.91 -18.72 14.14
C TRP A 170 5.80 -17.78 13.65
N LEU A 171 5.82 -17.40 12.37
CA LEU A 171 4.81 -16.52 11.75
C LEU A 171 3.39 -17.11 11.75
N VAL A 172 3.27 -18.44 11.79
CA VAL A 172 1.98 -19.15 11.83
C VAL A 172 1.47 -19.30 13.26
N THR A 173 2.35 -19.49 14.25
CA THR A 173 1.94 -19.76 15.63
C THR A 173 1.82 -18.54 16.52
N ASP A 174 2.56 -17.46 16.25
CA ASP A 174 2.58 -16.25 17.10
C ASP A 174 1.72 -15.11 16.55
N ARG A 175 0.71 -15.41 15.72
CA ARG A 175 -0.30 -14.45 15.24
C ARG A 175 -1.59 -14.51 16.03
#